data_AF-A0AAI9RJV9-F1
#
_entry.id   AF-A0AAI9RJV9-F1
#
_cell.length_a   1.000
_cell.length_b   1.000
_cell.length_c   1.000
_cell.angle_alpha   90.00
_cell.angle_beta   90.00
_cell.angle_gamma   90.00
#
_symmetry.space_group_name_H-M   'P 1'
#
loop_
_entity.id
_entity.type
_entity.pdbx_description
1 polymer ?
#
loop_
_entity_poly.entity_id
_entity_poly.type
_entity_poly.pdbx_seq_one_letter_code
_entity_poly.pdbx_strand_id
1 'polypeptide(L)' 'MSTWLREAYIEKIKVHNRRLKPREHEGVLEIVMSKIYDHEIWIPDYKVEKYYKGKINKWYNKNISLEENDRGRY' A
#
# COMPACT_ATOMS: atom_id res chain seq x y z
N MET A 1 6.21 0.57 9.83
CA MET A 1 4.79 0.83 9.47
C MET A 1 4.58 1.51 8.11
N SER A 2 4.98 2.78 7.90
CA SER A 2 4.74 3.48 6.62
C SER A 2 5.34 2.75 5.41
N THR A 3 6.58 2.27 5.55
CA THR A 3 7.28 1.51 4.53
C THR A 3 6.57 0.20 4.21
N TRP A 4 6.18 -0.58 5.22
CA TRP A 4 5.45 -1.84 5.05
C TRP A 4 4.10 -1.68 4.33
N LEU A 5 3.31 -0.65 4.67
CA LEU A 5 2.06 -0.35 3.96
C LEU A 5 2.29 0.03 2.51
N ARG A 6 3.33 0.83 2.26
CA ARG A 6 3.65 1.28 0.91
C ARG A 6 4.16 0.13 0.05
N GLU A 7 5.01 -0.74 0.58
CA GLU A 7 5.54 -1.92 -0.10
C GLU A 7 4.41 -2.89 -0.47
N ALA A 8 3.60 -3.31 0.53
CA ALA A 8 2.49 -4.22 0.31
C ALA A 8 1.45 -3.64 -0.68
N TYR A 9 1.21 -2.33 -0.63
CA TYR A 9 0.39 -1.64 -1.62
C TYR A 9 0.99 -1.74 -3.02
N ILE A 10 2.27 -1.37 -3.19
CA ILE A 10 2.99 -1.38 -4.48
C ILE A 10 3.02 -2.79 -5.09
N GLU A 11 3.30 -3.82 -4.31
CA GLU A 11 3.29 -5.20 -4.78
C GLU A 11 1.93 -5.58 -5.38
N LYS A 12 0.82 -5.24 -4.69
CA LYS A 12 -0.53 -5.53 -5.19
C LYS A 12 -0.88 -4.75 -6.47
N ILE A 13 -0.52 -3.46 -6.56
CA ILE A 13 -0.79 -2.68 -7.80
C ILE A 13 0.10 -3.13 -8.96
N LYS A 14 1.35 -3.56 -8.72
CA LYS A 14 2.22 -4.11 -9.78
C LYS A 14 1.62 -5.36 -10.42
N VAL A 15 1.00 -6.24 -9.63
CA VAL A 15 0.37 -7.47 -10.15
C VAL A 15 -0.78 -7.15 -11.11
N HIS A 16 -1.57 -6.12 -10.83
CA HIS A 16 -2.78 -5.83 -11.60
C HIS A 16 -2.66 -4.62 -12.55
N ASN A 17 -1.57 -3.86 -12.46
CA ASN A 17 -1.35 -2.58 -13.14
C ASN A 17 -2.56 -1.63 -13.13
N ARG A 18 -3.26 -1.55 -11.98
CA ARG A 18 -4.46 -0.73 -11.80
C ARG A 18 -4.66 -0.37 -10.33
N ARG A 19 -5.62 0.53 -10.03
CA ARG A 19 -6.09 0.75 -8.66
C ARG A 19 -6.63 -0.53 -8.04
N LEU A 20 -6.30 -0.72 -6.76
CA LEU A 20 -6.86 -1.79 -5.95
C LEU A 20 -8.36 -1.58 -5.71
N LYS A 21 -9.08 -2.68 -5.63
CA LYS A 21 -10.48 -2.78 -5.20
C LYS A 21 -10.55 -2.79 -3.66
N PRO A 22 -11.71 -2.50 -3.06
CA PRO A 22 -11.90 -2.56 -1.60
C PRO A 22 -11.38 -3.85 -0.96
N ARG A 23 -11.67 -5.03 -1.52
CA ARG A 23 -11.17 -6.31 -1.02
C ARG A 23 -9.64 -6.47 -1.10
N GLU A 24 -9.03 -5.87 -2.13
CA GLU A 24 -7.58 -5.91 -2.29
C GLU A 24 -6.89 -5.01 -1.24
N HIS A 25 -7.56 -3.94 -0.79
CA HIS A 25 -7.11 -3.09 0.31
C HIS A 25 -7.13 -3.82 1.66
N GLU A 26 -8.14 -4.64 1.93
CA GLU A 26 -8.20 -5.48 3.14
C GLU A 26 -6.99 -6.42 3.21
N GLY A 27 -6.64 -7.08 2.10
CA GLY A 27 -5.44 -7.94 2.05
C GLY A 27 -4.12 -7.19 2.28
N VAL A 28 -4.03 -5.91 1.89
CA VAL A 28 -2.84 -5.08 2.21
C VAL A 28 -2.77 -4.80 3.72
N LEU A 29 -3.91 -4.50 4.34
CA LEU A 29 -3.97 -4.24 5.78
C LEU A 29 -3.65 -5.51 6.58
N GLU A 30 -4.18 -6.66 6.18
CA GLU A 30 -3.92 -7.95 6.82
C GLU A 30 -2.42 -8.28 6.85
N ILE A 31 -1.72 -8.14 5.72
CA ILE A 31 -0.27 -8.37 5.64
C ILE A 31 0.49 -7.48 6.61
N VAL A 32 0.09 -6.20 6.71
CA VAL A 32 0.78 -5.24 7.59
C VAL A 32 0.43 -5.47 9.05
N MET A 33 -0.82 -5.83 9.36
CA MET A 33 -1.26 -6.18 10.70
C MET A 33 -0.51 -7.42 11.19
N SER A 34 -0.39 -8.46 10.37
CA SER A 34 0.43 -9.65 10.69
C SER A 34 1.86 -9.25 11.04
N LYS A 35 2.51 -8.40 10.23
CA LYS A 35 3.86 -7.90 10.54
C LYS A 35 3.92 -7.10 11.84
N ILE A 36 2.91 -6.28 12.13
CA ILE A 36 2.85 -5.51 13.38
C ILE A 36 2.76 -6.46 14.59
N TYR A 37 1.92 -7.49 14.50
CA TYR A 37 1.77 -8.51 15.53
C TYR A 37 3.03 -9.36 15.70
N ASP A 38 3.67 -9.80 14.61
CA ASP A 38 4.91 -10.58 14.64
C ASP A 38 6.07 -9.82 15.29
N HIS A 39 6.07 -8.48 15.17
CA HIS A 39 7.05 -7.60 15.80
C HIS A 39 6.64 -7.14 17.22
N GLU A 40 5.57 -7.69 17.78
CA GLU A 40 5.02 -7.36 19.11
C GLU A 40 4.72 -5.86 19.29
N ILE A 41 4.38 -5.18 18.18
CA ILE A 41 4.07 -3.75 18.18
C ILE A 41 2.58 -3.57 18.50
N TRP A 42 2.27 -2.92 19.62
CA TRP A 42 0.87 -2.65 19.98
C TRP A 42 0.35 -1.37 19.31
N ILE A 43 -0.24 -1.49 18.12
CA ILE A 43 -0.88 -0.37 17.42
C ILE A 43 -2.32 -0.74 17.10
N PRO A 44 -3.30 0.09 17.47
CA PRO A 44 -4.70 -0.17 17.13
C PRO A 44 -4.93 -0.23 15.63
N ASP A 45 -5.68 -1.22 15.18
CA ASP A 45 -6.04 -1.45 13.78
C ASP A 45 -6.62 -0.21 13.10
N TYR A 46 -7.51 0.51 13.79
CA TYR A 46 -8.12 1.74 13.27
C TYR A 46 -7.08 2.83 12.95
N LYS A 47 -5.96 2.89 13.68
CA LYS A 47 -4.88 3.85 13.40
C LYS A 47 -4.14 3.47 12.14
N VAL A 48 -3.88 2.18 11.94
CA VAL A 48 -3.23 1.64 10.73
C VAL A 48 -4.13 1.91 9.52
N GLU A 49 -5.42 1.59 9.63
CA GLU A 49 -6.40 1.79 8.56
C GLU A 49 -6.58 3.28 8.21
N LYS A 50 -6.73 4.15 9.21
CA LYS A 50 -6.86 5.60 9.00
C LYS A 50 -5.62 6.18 8.32
N TYR A 51 -4.43 5.75 8.76
CA TYR A 51 -3.18 6.14 8.11
C TYR A 51 -3.12 5.67 6.66
N TYR A 52 -3.46 4.40 6.43
CA TYR A 52 -3.49 3.81 5.10
C TYR A 52 -4.40 4.58 4.15
N LYS A 53 -5.68 4.77 4.51
CA LYS A 53 -6.67 5.51 3.73
C LYS A 53 -6.20 6.92 3.35
N GLY A 54 -5.53 7.62 4.27
CA GLY A 54 -4.95 8.94 4.02
C GLY A 54 -3.76 8.95 3.05
N LYS A 55 -3.10 7.81 2.80
CA LYS A 55 -1.90 7.71 1.96
C LYS A 55 -2.15 7.10 0.58
N ILE A 56 -3.19 6.28 0.40
CA ILE A 56 -3.44 5.51 -0.84
C ILE A 56 -3.37 6.40 -2.09
N ASN A 57 -4.11 7.52 -2.10
CA ASN A 57 -4.14 8.43 -3.25
C ASN A 57 -2.75 9.00 -3.58
N LYS A 58 -1.97 9.36 -2.55
CA LYS A 58 -0.60 9.87 -2.72
C LYS A 58 0.32 8.81 -3.30
N TRP A 59 0.20 7.56 -2.85
CA TRP A 59 1.01 6.46 -3.38
C TRP A 59 0.61 6.08 -4.80
N TYR A 60 -0.68 6.05 -5.11
CA TYR A 60 -1.17 5.78 -6.46
C TYR A 60 -0.61 6.80 -7.47
N ASN A 61 -0.81 8.10 -7.21
CA ASN A 61 -0.35 9.16 -8.11
C ASN A 61 1.17 9.09 -8.32
N LYS A 62 1.94 8.82 -7.25
CA LYS A 62 3.39 8.69 -7.35
C LYS A 62 3.82 7.47 -8.17
N ASN A 63 3.09 6.36 -8.12
CA ASN A 63 3.40 5.18 -8.95
C ASN A 63 3.06 5.41 -10.43
N ILE A 64 1.90 6.00 -10.74
CA ILE A 64 1.53 6.37 -12.11
C ILE A 64 2.59 7.28 -12.72
N SER A 65 2.97 8.36 -12.03
CA SER A 65 4.00 9.29 -12.52
C SER A 65 5.38 8.65 -12.69
N LEU A 66 5.69 7.56 -11.96
CA LEU A 66 6.93 6.81 -12.14
C LEU A 66 6.86 5.89 -13.36
N GLU A 67 5.75 5.18 -13.57
CA GLU A 67 5.55 4.34 -14.76
C GLU A 67 5.51 5.14 -16.06
N GLU A 68 4.89 6.32 -16.07
CA GLU A 68 4.87 7.20 -17.25
C GLU A 68 6.27 7.70 -17.61
N ASN A 69 7.12 7.96 -16.60
CA ASN A 69 8.50 8.39 -16.84
C ASN A 69 9.39 7.25 -17.37
N ASP A 70 9.16 6.01 -16.91
CA ASP A 70 9.87 4.82 -17.37
C ASP A 70 9.51 4.47 -18.82
N ARG A 71 8.23 4.65 -19.21
CA ARG A 71 7.77 4.44 -20.59
C ARG A 71 8.21 5.52 -21.59
N GLY A 72 8.60 6.70 -21.11
CA GLY A 72 9.11 7.80 -21.94
C GLY A 72 10.60 7.71 -22.27
N ARG A 73 11.29 6.64 -21.86
CA ARG A 73 12.73 6.40 -22.07
C ARG A 73 13.07 5.36 -23.16
N TYR A 74 12.20 5.20 -24.16
CA TYR A 74 12.48 4.41 -25.36
C TYR A 74 12.29 5.24 -26.62
#